data_AF-A0A178FPX7-F1
#
_entry.id   AF-A0A178FPX7-F1
#
_cell.length_a   1.000
_cell.length_b   1.000
_cell.length_c   1.000
_cell.angle_alpha   90.00
_cell.angle_beta   90.00
_cell.angle_gamma   90.00
#
_symmetry.space_group_name_H-M   'P 1'
#
loop_
_entity.id
_entity.type
_entity.pdbx_description
1 polymer ?
#
loop_
_entity_poly.entity_id
_entity_poly.type
_entity_poly.pdbx_seq_one_letter_code
_entity_poly.pdbx_strand_id
1 'polypeptide(L)'
;MAFAAEPDFATLRAIVKCKVDDYEKLKPLFKYLRSARGEESIYLSQEKLNQFKIHLSSMDLEQGGRFFKPVSQSEFNSWDYDETILEEIKWGSESWKMRDAENIFMMCRELIHSDLPANPDEESRLFLQNTPWRHVVVPHTRMGGNLGNSSPDELTDWLPQIELDVYESRPSDSHVISFSTHGLRPDKSIESKLARSEILVGLDIMMQRMLWLPHITNHIFPVLMISFFNRQVRANEVYLENGMLHFNCTPFINLETFDKYKYELLARWSVCQPIGETTTYPNLQKMPDGFEKFINLGDSTRKAKKKPPKPTPKPAIKRLEELKRI
;
A
#
# COMPACT_ATOMS: atom_id res chain seq x y z
N MET A 1 33.61 3.88 19.01
CA MET A 1 32.43 3.37 18.29
C MET A 1 32.66 1.90 18.05
N ALA A 2 31.83 1.03 18.62
CA ALA A 2 31.99 -0.42 18.45
C ALA A 2 31.52 -0.78 17.03
N PHE A 3 32.40 -1.37 16.22
CA PHE A 3 32.02 -2.07 15.00
C PHE A 3 31.15 -3.25 15.42
N ALA A 4 29.83 -3.08 15.35
CA ALA A 4 28.88 -4.15 15.63
C ALA A 4 29.02 -5.19 14.51
N ALA A 5 29.22 -6.44 14.90
CA ALA A 5 29.50 -7.56 14.01
C ALA A 5 28.44 -7.67 12.90
N GLU A 6 28.89 -7.89 11.65
CA GLU A 6 28.03 -8.34 10.56
C GLU A 6 27.23 -9.55 11.06
N PRO A 7 25.90 -9.59 10.89
CA PRO A 7 25.12 -10.71 11.38
C PRO A 7 25.54 -11.96 10.64
N ASP A 8 25.76 -13.02 11.42
CA ASP A 8 26.22 -14.26 10.87
C ASP A 8 25.21 -14.87 9.90
N PHE A 9 25.70 -15.82 9.11
CA PHE A 9 24.89 -16.50 8.11
C PHE A 9 23.73 -17.32 8.73
N ALA A 10 23.81 -17.68 10.01
CA ALA A 10 22.73 -18.36 10.72
C ALA A 10 21.57 -17.40 11.03
N THR A 11 21.90 -16.18 11.45
CA THR A 11 20.98 -15.10 11.78
C THR A 11 20.17 -14.74 10.54
N LEU A 12 20.82 -14.45 9.41
CA LEU A 12 20.11 -14.13 8.17
C LEU A 12 19.20 -15.26 7.68
N ARG A 13 19.62 -16.53 7.82
CA ARG A 13 18.75 -17.68 7.51
C ARG A 13 17.51 -17.73 8.40
N ALA A 14 17.64 -17.45 9.69
CA ALA A 14 16.52 -17.39 10.61
C ALA A 14 15.54 -16.28 10.22
N ILE A 15 16.06 -15.09 9.89
CA ILE A 15 15.24 -13.95 9.43
C ILE A 15 14.44 -14.31 8.17
N VAL A 16 15.11 -14.87 7.15
CA VAL A 16 14.45 -15.33 5.91
C VAL A 16 13.38 -16.36 6.21
N LYS A 17 13.68 -17.34 7.06
CA LYS A 17 12.73 -18.38 7.43
C LYS A 17 11.48 -17.78 8.06
N CYS A 18 11.61 -16.85 9.01
CA CYS A 18 10.48 -16.17 9.62
C CYS A 18 9.61 -15.46 8.58
N LYS A 19 10.21 -14.74 7.63
CA LYS A 19 9.47 -14.05 6.55
C LYS A 19 8.73 -15.00 5.63
N VAL A 20 9.35 -16.10 5.25
CA VAL A 20 8.72 -17.13 4.42
C VAL A 20 7.54 -17.78 5.19
N ASP A 21 7.74 -18.07 6.47
CA ASP A 21 6.69 -18.66 7.31
C ASP A 21 5.51 -17.68 7.47
N ASP A 22 5.76 -16.38 7.64
CA ASP A 22 4.72 -15.34 7.72
C ASP A 22 4.02 -15.09 6.37
N TYR A 23 4.78 -15.07 5.28
CA TYR A 23 4.22 -15.01 3.91
C TYR A 23 3.25 -16.16 3.65
N GLU A 24 3.61 -17.40 4.00
CA GLU A 24 2.75 -18.56 3.81
C GLU A 24 1.52 -18.55 4.73
N LYS A 25 1.59 -17.90 5.91
CA LYS A 25 0.41 -17.66 6.77
C LYS A 25 -0.56 -16.64 6.18
N LEU A 26 -0.07 -15.59 5.51
CA LEU A 26 -0.90 -14.55 4.91
C LEU A 26 -1.57 -14.99 3.60
N LYS A 27 -0.95 -15.93 2.88
CA LYS A 27 -1.40 -16.40 1.56
C LYS A 27 -2.82 -17.00 1.52
N PRO A 28 -3.28 -17.81 2.51
CA PRO A 28 -4.67 -18.25 2.60
C PRO A 28 -5.67 -17.09 2.75
N LEU A 29 -5.38 -16.12 3.63
CA LEU A 29 -6.19 -14.92 3.82
C LEU A 29 -6.28 -14.14 2.50
N PHE A 30 -5.13 -13.86 1.87
CA PHE A 30 -5.08 -13.17 0.58
C PHE A 30 -5.96 -13.89 -0.46
N LYS A 31 -5.82 -15.22 -0.58
CA LYS A 31 -6.58 -16.02 -1.55
C LYS A 31 -8.09 -15.94 -1.28
N TYR A 32 -8.49 -16.04 -0.01
CA TYR A 32 -9.89 -15.94 0.41
C TYR A 32 -10.49 -14.60 0.00
N LEU A 33 -9.86 -13.49 0.42
CA LEU A 33 -10.34 -12.14 0.14
C LEU A 33 -10.43 -11.86 -1.36
N ARG A 34 -9.43 -12.27 -2.14
CA ARG A 34 -9.44 -12.09 -3.60
C ARG A 34 -10.57 -12.87 -4.28
N SER A 35 -10.92 -14.05 -3.76
CA SER A 35 -11.93 -14.91 -4.37
C SER A 35 -13.37 -14.53 -3.99
N ALA A 36 -13.55 -13.72 -2.95
CA ALA A 36 -14.87 -13.29 -2.52
C ALA A 36 -15.46 -12.30 -3.53
N ARG A 37 -16.76 -12.44 -3.83
CA ARG A 37 -17.44 -11.66 -4.88
C ARG A 37 -18.80 -11.07 -4.47
N GLY A 38 -19.32 -11.41 -3.29
CA GLY A 38 -20.61 -10.90 -2.80
C GLY A 38 -20.48 -9.68 -1.90
N GLU A 39 -21.60 -8.97 -1.70
CA GLU A 39 -21.69 -7.78 -0.83
C GLU A 39 -21.34 -8.10 0.63
N GLU A 40 -21.66 -9.30 1.09
CA GLU A 40 -21.31 -9.81 2.43
C GLU A 40 -19.80 -9.91 2.65
N SER A 41 -19.02 -9.84 1.57
CA SER A 41 -17.57 -9.86 1.62
C SER A 41 -16.92 -8.48 1.55
N ILE A 42 -17.69 -7.41 1.38
CA ILE A 42 -17.17 -6.03 1.33
C ILE A 42 -16.52 -5.68 2.65
N TYR A 43 -17.22 -5.92 3.76
CA TYR A 43 -16.70 -5.69 5.11
C TYR A 43 -16.55 -7.02 5.84
N LEU A 44 -15.42 -7.24 6.50
CA LEU A 44 -15.23 -8.46 7.28
C LEU A 44 -16.03 -8.40 8.57
N SER A 45 -16.71 -9.51 8.88
CA SER A 45 -17.33 -9.70 10.19
C SER A 45 -16.28 -9.91 11.29
N GLN A 46 -16.65 -9.68 12.55
CA GLN A 46 -15.74 -9.91 13.67
C GLN A 46 -15.26 -11.36 13.75
N GLU A 47 -16.13 -12.33 13.42
CA GLU A 47 -15.74 -13.74 13.36
C GLU A 47 -14.65 -13.98 12.31
N LYS A 48 -14.73 -13.31 11.16
CA LYS A 48 -13.70 -13.40 10.12
C LYS A 48 -12.40 -12.74 10.53
N LEU A 49 -12.45 -11.57 11.17
CA LEU A 49 -11.25 -10.92 11.72
C LEU A 49 -10.55 -11.86 12.71
N ASN A 50 -11.29 -12.46 13.65
CA ASN A 50 -10.75 -13.41 14.60
C ASN A 50 -10.19 -14.68 13.93
N GLN A 51 -10.92 -15.25 12.95
CA GLN A 51 -10.49 -16.42 12.19
C GLN A 51 -9.14 -16.19 11.50
N PHE A 52 -8.91 -14.99 10.97
CA PHE A 52 -7.70 -14.63 10.25
C PHE A 52 -6.64 -13.93 11.11
N LYS A 53 -6.84 -13.87 12.44
CA LYS A 53 -5.95 -13.18 13.39
C LYS A 53 -5.68 -11.73 13.00
N ILE A 54 -6.73 -11.03 12.59
CA ILE A 54 -6.71 -9.61 12.31
C ILE A 54 -7.16 -8.86 13.56
N HIS A 55 -6.28 -8.04 14.10
CA HIS A 55 -6.57 -7.14 15.19
C HIS A 55 -6.89 -5.75 14.63
N LEU A 56 -8.08 -5.25 14.95
CA LEU A 56 -8.53 -3.92 14.60
C LEU A 56 -8.46 -3.02 15.83
N SER A 57 -7.82 -1.87 15.70
CA SER A 57 -7.75 -0.85 16.75
C SER A 57 -7.93 0.56 16.17
N SER A 58 -8.16 1.54 17.03
CA SER A 58 -8.28 2.96 16.64
C SER A 58 -6.93 3.66 16.68
N MET A 59 -6.67 4.49 15.67
CA MET A 59 -5.52 5.39 15.58
C MET A 59 -6.00 6.84 15.70
N ASP A 60 -5.30 7.65 16.49
CA ASP A 60 -5.64 9.07 16.63
C ASP A 60 -5.24 9.84 15.36
N LEU A 61 -6.10 10.76 14.92
CA LEU A 61 -5.89 11.53 13.70
C LEU A 61 -4.69 12.48 13.77
N GLU A 62 -4.32 12.97 14.95
CA GLU A 62 -3.27 13.97 15.14
C GLU A 62 -1.99 13.39 15.74
N GLN A 63 -2.11 12.32 16.55
CA GLN A 63 -0.96 11.64 17.16
C GLN A 63 -0.40 10.52 16.28
N GLY A 64 -1.24 9.92 15.42
CA GLY A 64 -0.88 8.77 14.61
C GLY A 64 -0.72 7.47 15.40
N GLY A 65 0.03 6.54 14.80
CA GLY A 65 0.22 5.16 15.26
C GLY A 65 1.63 4.90 15.77
N ARG A 66 2.03 3.63 15.76
CA ARG A 66 3.36 3.19 16.20
C ARG A 66 4.45 3.50 15.17
N PHE A 67 4.09 3.47 13.89
CA PHE A 67 4.99 3.54 12.74
C PHE A 67 4.79 4.77 11.88
N PHE A 68 3.64 5.46 12.00
CA PHE A 68 3.35 6.66 11.23
C PHE A 68 2.73 7.74 12.09
N LYS A 69 3.19 8.97 11.90
CA LYS A 69 2.63 10.16 12.55
C LYS A 69 2.38 11.23 11.50
N PRO A 70 1.22 11.92 11.48
CA PRO A 70 1.05 13.03 10.56
C PRO A 70 2.13 14.09 10.83
N VAL A 71 2.58 14.77 9.78
CA VAL A 71 3.46 15.95 9.93
C VAL A 71 2.82 16.89 10.95
N SER A 72 3.58 17.54 11.83
CA SER A 72 2.97 18.48 12.78
C SER A 72 2.41 19.71 12.06
N GLN A 73 1.34 20.31 12.57
CA GLN A 73 0.78 21.53 11.95
C GLN A 73 1.83 22.64 11.82
N SER A 74 2.68 22.82 12.84
CA SER A 74 3.74 23.82 12.82
C SER A 74 4.80 23.57 11.74
N GLU A 75 5.15 22.31 11.51
CA GLU A 75 6.10 21.93 10.47
C GLU A 75 5.48 22.06 9.08
N PHE A 76 4.25 21.60 8.91
CA PHE A 76 3.50 21.74 7.66
C PHE A 76 3.32 23.21 7.25
N ASN A 77 2.97 24.08 8.20
CA ASN A 77 2.85 25.52 7.95
C ASN A 77 4.19 26.21 7.67
N SER A 78 5.32 25.56 7.95
CA SER A 78 6.65 26.09 7.63
C SER A 78 7.13 25.70 6.22
N TRP A 79 6.42 24.81 5.55
CA TRP A 79 6.75 24.38 4.20
C TRP A 79 6.16 25.37 3.20
N ASP A 80 6.96 25.74 2.20
CA ASP A 80 6.44 26.44 1.02
C ASP A 80 5.65 25.42 0.18
N TYR A 81 4.42 25.77 -0.22
CA TYR A 81 3.62 25.04 -1.20
C TYR A 81 2.54 25.95 -1.79
N ASP A 82 1.95 25.55 -2.92
CA ASP A 82 0.83 26.28 -3.50
C ASP A 82 -0.45 26.01 -2.70
N GLU A 83 -0.86 26.98 -1.87
CA GLU A 83 -2.09 26.88 -1.07
C GLU A 83 -3.36 26.71 -1.92
N THR A 84 -3.35 27.08 -3.21
CA THR A 84 -4.50 26.91 -4.10
C THR A 84 -4.81 25.44 -4.39
N ILE A 85 -3.86 24.53 -4.11
CA ILE A 85 -4.09 23.08 -4.18
C ILE A 85 -5.10 22.63 -3.10
N LEU A 86 -5.13 23.30 -1.93
CA LEU A 86 -6.04 22.96 -0.83
C LEU A 86 -7.37 23.73 -0.91
N GLU A 87 -7.90 23.90 -2.12
CA GLU A 87 -9.20 24.53 -2.37
C GLU A 87 -10.38 23.55 -2.29
N GLU A 88 -11.58 24.10 -2.16
CA GLU A 88 -12.82 23.33 -2.13
C GLU A 88 -13.01 22.50 -3.41
N ILE A 89 -13.09 21.18 -3.26
CA ILE A 89 -13.42 20.28 -4.36
C ILE A 89 -14.89 20.46 -4.72
N LYS A 90 -15.15 20.86 -5.97
CA LYS A 90 -16.51 20.97 -6.51
C LYS A 90 -17.07 19.59 -6.79
N TRP A 91 -17.90 19.12 -5.88
CA TRP A 91 -18.55 17.82 -6.01
C TRP A 91 -19.58 17.77 -7.14
N GLY A 92 -19.63 16.64 -7.84
CA GLY A 92 -20.73 16.36 -8.76
C GLY A 92 -22.08 16.25 -8.03
N SER A 93 -23.18 16.54 -8.74
CA SER A 93 -24.53 16.27 -8.23
C SER A 93 -24.77 14.77 -7.97
N GLU A 94 -24.00 13.93 -8.64
CA GLU A 94 -24.02 12.48 -8.56
C GLU A 94 -22.93 11.95 -7.62
N SER A 95 -23.29 11.77 -6.34
CA SER A 95 -22.39 11.30 -5.27
C SER A 95 -22.09 9.80 -5.26
N TRP A 96 -22.38 9.07 -6.34
CA TRP A 96 -22.19 7.61 -6.43
C TRP A 96 -20.89 7.15 -7.08
N LYS A 97 -20.20 8.00 -7.86
CA LYS A 97 -19.06 7.56 -8.67
C LYS A 97 -17.75 7.58 -7.90
N MET A 98 -16.90 6.59 -8.14
CA MET A 98 -15.48 6.52 -7.70
C MET A 98 -14.67 7.79 -8.05
N ARG A 99 -15.16 8.58 -9.01
CA ARG A 99 -14.64 9.89 -9.40
C ARG A 99 -14.45 10.87 -8.24
N ASP A 100 -15.33 10.86 -7.23
CA ASP A 100 -15.17 11.76 -6.08
C ASP A 100 -13.94 11.36 -5.23
N ALA A 101 -13.68 10.06 -5.09
CA ALA A 101 -12.47 9.54 -4.44
C ALA A 101 -11.20 9.89 -5.24
N GLU A 102 -11.28 9.79 -6.58
CA GLU A 102 -10.21 10.18 -7.47
C GLU A 102 -9.89 11.67 -7.39
N ASN A 103 -10.89 12.55 -7.27
CA ASN A 103 -10.66 13.99 -7.11
C ASN A 103 -9.88 14.31 -5.82
N ILE A 104 -10.23 13.65 -4.70
CA ILE A 104 -9.47 13.83 -3.44
C ILE A 104 -8.04 13.31 -3.61
N PHE A 105 -7.88 12.14 -4.24
CA PHE A 105 -6.55 11.61 -4.54
C PHE A 105 -5.74 12.58 -5.43
N MET A 106 -6.36 13.17 -6.45
CA MET A 106 -5.70 14.11 -7.35
C MET A 106 -5.21 15.36 -6.59
N MET A 107 -5.96 15.87 -5.63
CA MET A 107 -5.50 16.94 -4.74
C MET A 107 -4.23 16.53 -3.96
N CYS A 108 -4.22 15.35 -3.32
CA CYS A 108 -3.02 14.83 -2.65
C CYS A 108 -1.85 14.68 -3.63
N ARG A 109 -2.13 14.17 -4.84
CA ARG A 109 -1.13 13.96 -5.88
C ARG A 109 -0.54 15.28 -6.34
N GLU A 110 -1.36 16.29 -6.61
CA GLU A 110 -0.91 17.63 -7.00
C GLU A 110 -0.04 18.24 -5.92
N LEU A 111 -0.42 18.12 -4.65
CA LEU A 111 0.42 18.59 -3.54
C LEU A 111 1.78 17.88 -3.54
N ILE A 112 1.78 16.54 -3.60
CA ILE A 112 2.99 15.70 -3.61
C ILE A 112 3.95 16.07 -4.76
N HIS A 113 3.41 16.42 -5.93
CA HIS A 113 4.17 16.73 -7.15
C HIS A 113 4.34 18.24 -7.39
N SER A 114 3.87 19.11 -6.50
CA SER A 114 3.88 20.55 -6.74
C SER A 114 5.31 21.13 -6.70
N ASP A 115 5.57 22.05 -7.63
CA ASP A 115 6.75 22.91 -7.64
C ASP A 115 6.50 24.13 -6.74
N LEU A 116 7.55 24.69 -6.13
CA LEU A 116 7.40 25.90 -5.30
C LEU A 116 7.21 27.15 -6.14
N PRO A 117 6.31 28.08 -5.73
CA PRO A 117 5.97 29.26 -6.51
C PRO A 117 7.07 30.35 -6.59
N ALA A 118 8.19 30.24 -5.87
CA ALA A 118 9.21 31.29 -5.78
C ALA A 118 10.62 30.82 -6.21
N ASN A 119 11.02 31.26 -7.41
CA ASN A 119 12.33 31.18 -8.09
C ASN A 119 12.68 29.91 -8.90
N PRO A 120 12.87 30.06 -10.23
CA PRO A 120 13.31 28.98 -11.12
C PRO A 120 14.84 28.72 -11.10
N ASP A 121 15.64 29.55 -10.42
CA ASP A 121 17.10 29.42 -10.31
C ASP A 121 17.53 29.11 -8.85
N GLU A 122 17.23 27.90 -8.39
CA GLU A 122 17.90 27.15 -7.30
C GLU A 122 17.25 25.75 -7.26
N GLU A 123 17.67 24.85 -8.17
CA GLU A 123 17.28 23.42 -8.29
C GLU A 123 16.09 22.95 -7.40
N SER A 124 14.89 23.37 -7.78
CA SER A 124 13.57 22.75 -7.55
C SER A 124 13.33 22.09 -6.19
N ARG A 125 12.94 22.87 -5.16
CA ARG A 125 12.58 22.31 -3.85
C ARG A 125 11.17 21.68 -3.80
N LEU A 126 10.96 20.52 -4.46
CA LEU A 126 9.66 19.80 -4.47
C LEU A 126 9.10 19.57 -3.06
N PHE A 127 7.76 19.53 -2.90
CA PHE A 127 7.08 19.25 -1.62
C PHE A 127 7.63 18.00 -0.90
N LEU A 128 7.92 16.93 -1.64
CA LEU A 128 8.53 15.70 -1.13
C LEU A 128 9.94 15.88 -0.55
N GLN A 129 10.68 16.94 -0.91
CA GLN A 129 12.03 17.18 -0.38
C GLN A 129 12.04 17.50 1.11
N ASN A 130 10.93 18.01 1.65
CA ASN A 130 10.75 18.22 3.08
C ASN A 130 10.57 16.89 3.85
N THR A 131 10.59 15.76 3.15
CA THR A 131 10.16 14.45 3.65
C THR A 131 11.17 13.35 3.28
N PRO A 132 11.18 12.23 4.02
CA PRO A 132 12.01 11.07 3.67
C PRO A 132 11.45 10.25 2.49
N TRP A 133 10.26 10.59 1.98
CA TRP A 133 9.55 9.79 1.00
C TRP A 133 10.06 9.96 -0.42
N ARG A 134 10.13 8.86 -1.15
CA ARG A 134 10.44 8.82 -2.58
C ARG A 134 9.42 7.98 -3.32
N HIS A 135 9.17 8.34 -4.57
CA HIS A 135 8.30 7.55 -5.44
C HIS A 135 8.91 6.18 -5.68
N VAL A 136 8.07 5.16 -5.60
CA VAL A 136 8.46 3.80 -5.98
C VAL A 136 7.39 3.16 -6.83
N VAL A 137 7.82 2.29 -7.75
CA VAL A 137 6.89 1.39 -8.44
C VAL A 137 6.80 0.13 -7.59
N VAL A 138 5.71 -0.02 -6.83
CA VAL A 138 5.44 -1.26 -6.09
C VAL A 138 4.76 -2.26 -7.06
N PRO A 139 5.39 -3.42 -7.36
CA PRO A 139 4.81 -4.35 -8.32
C PRO A 139 3.60 -5.08 -7.73
N HIS A 140 2.39 -4.52 -7.85
CA HIS A 140 1.18 -5.16 -7.33
C HIS A 140 0.97 -6.56 -7.92
N THR A 141 0.91 -7.57 -7.05
CA THR A 141 0.79 -8.93 -7.55
C THR A 141 -0.59 -9.17 -8.16
N ARG A 142 -1.61 -8.43 -7.69
CA ARG A 142 -3.04 -8.71 -7.93
C ARG A 142 -3.89 -7.44 -7.74
N MET A 143 -3.96 -6.58 -8.76
CA MET A 143 -4.74 -5.32 -8.72
C MET A 143 -6.26 -5.57 -8.69
N GLY A 144 -6.96 -4.80 -7.85
CA GLY A 144 -8.25 -4.11 -8.08
C GLY A 144 -9.50 -4.90 -8.51
N GLY A 145 -10.67 -4.54 -7.98
CA GLY A 145 -11.95 -4.95 -8.59
C GLY A 145 -11.97 -4.59 -10.10
N ASN A 146 -12.37 -5.57 -10.93
CA ASN A 146 -12.62 -5.48 -12.38
C ASN A 146 -11.86 -4.38 -13.17
N LEU A 147 -10.53 -4.45 -13.18
CA LEU A 147 -9.70 -3.66 -14.10
C LEU A 147 -10.16 -3.90 -15.56
N GLY A 148 -10.82 -2.92 -16.17
CA GLY A 148 -11.27 -2.97 -17.57
C GLY A 148 -12.73 -3.36 -17.82
N ASN A 149 -13.63 -3.30 -16.83
CA ASN A 149 -15.06 -3.44 -17.08
C ASN A 149 -15.69 -2.09 -17.45
N SER A 150 -16.34 -2.02 -18.62
CA SER A 150 -17.06 -0.84 -19.13
C SER A 150 -18.37 -0.54 -18.39
N SER A 151 -18.69 -1.33 -17.37
CA SER A 151 -19.86 -1.17 -16.48
C SER A 151 -19.46 -1.61 -15.06
N PRO A 152 -18.79 -0.74 -14.30
CA PRO A 152 -18.34 -1.05 -12.93
C PRO A 152 -19.54 -1.33 -12.02
N ASP A 153 -19.49 -2.46 -11.28
CA ASP A 153 -20.30 -2.61 -10.08
C ASP A 153 -19.55 -1.88 -8.96
N GLU A 154 -19.81 -0.57 -8.85
CA GLU A 154 -19.02 0.42 -8.09
C GLU A 154 -18.72 -0.01 -6.63
N LEU A 155 -19.61 -0.81 -6.01
CA LEU A 155 -19.48 -1.25 -4.61
C LEU A 155 -18.27 -2.16 -4.33
N THR A 156 -17.67 -2.80 -5.33
CA THR A 156 -16.50 -3.68 -5.08
C THR A 156 -15.22 -3.25 -5.78
N ASP A 157 -15.29 -2.13 -6.50
CA ASP A 157 -14.20 -1.59 -7.28
C ASP A 157 -13.27 -0.74 -6.42
N TRP A 158 -11.98 -0.94 -6.66
CA TRP A 158 -10.91 -0.20 -6.02
C TRP A 158 -9.67 -0.24 -6.90
N LEU A 159 -8.85 0.80 -6.79
CA LEU A 159 -7.65 0.98 -7.59
C LEU A 159 -6.52 1.49 -6.69
N PRO A 160 -5.35 0.80 -6.64
CA PRO A 160 -4.16 1.40 -6.07
C PRO A 160 -3.64 2.48 -7.02
N GLN A 161 -3.19 3.60 -6.47
CA GLN A 161 -2.84 4.80 -7.21
C GLN A 161 -1.32 4.97 -7.30
N ILE A 162 -0.72 5.41 -6.18
CA ILE A 162 0.72 5.62 -6.05
C ILE A 162 1.19 5.08 -4.71
N GLU A 163 2.48 4.77 -4.64
CA GLU A 163 3.17 4.41 -3.42
C GLU A 163 4.39 5.30 -3.20
N LEU A 164 4.67 5.57 -1.93
CA LEU A 164 5.86 6.27 -1.46
C LEU A 164 6.64 5.36 -0.50
N ASP A 165 7.96 5.43 -0.54
CA ASP A 165 8.86 4.60 0.27
C ASP A 165 10.02 5.44 0.82
N VAL A 166 10.54 5.03 1.97
CA VAL A 166 11.75 5.60 2.58
C VAL A 166 13.04 4.94 2.12
N TYR A 167 12.99 3.80 1.43
CA TYR A 167 14.17 2.98 1.14
C TYR A 167 15.37 3.76 0.56
N GLU A 168 15.15 4.70 -0.36
CA GLU A 168 16.24 5.49 -0.94
C GLU A 168 16.88 6.48 0.06
N SER A 169 16.10 7.01 1.02
CA SER A 169 16.58 7.96 2.03
C SER A 169 17.04 7.27 3.32
N ARG A 170 16.45 6.10 3.64
CA ARG A 170 16.69 5.28 4.83
C ARG A 170 16.62 3.80 4.45
N PRO A 171 17.69 3.21 3.88
CA PRO A 171 17.68 1.82 3.42
C PRO A 171 17.44 0.77 4.51
N SER A 172 17.61 1.15 5.79
CA SER A 172 17.33 0.31 6.95
C SER A 172 15.85 0.23 7.30
N ASP A 173 15.01 1.10 6.75
CA ASP A 173 13.59 1.24 7.10
C ASP A 173 12.72 0.64 5.98
N SER A 174 11.60 0.03 6.35
CA SER A 174 10.66 -0.61 5.40
C SER A 174 9.29 0.08 5.33
N HIS A 175 9.20 1.34 5.75
CA HIS A 175 7.94 2.07 5.73
C HIS A 175 7.47 2.38 4.31
N VAL A 176 6.16 2.22 4.08
CA VAL A 176 5.51 2.52 2.80
C VAL A 176 4.23 3.30 3.06
N ILE A 177 3.96 4.32 2.26
CA ILE A 177 2.62 4.91 2.11
C ILE A 177 2.02 4.38 0.81
N SER A 178 0.76 3.93 0.86
CA SER A 178 -0.01 3.55 -0.33
C SER A 178 -1.31 4.32 -0.39
N PHE A 179 -1.61 4.82 -1.59
CA PHE A 179 -2.81 5.58 -1.89
C PHE A 179 -3.75 4.68 -2.70
N SER A 180 -5.02 4.60 -2.31
CA SER A 180 -6.00 3.78 -3.05
C SER A 180 -7.37 4.43 -3.06
N THR A 181 -8.04 4.37 -4.21
CA THR A 181 -9.42 4.86 -4.38
C THR A 181 -10.38 3.68 -4.39
N HIS A 182 -11.56 3.88 -3.80
CA HIS A 182 -12.59 2.85 -3.60
C HIS A 182 -13.96 3.42 -3.96
N GLY A 183 -14.81 2.62 -4.61
CA GLY A 183 -16.19 2.98 -4.94
C GLY A 183 -17.18 2.85 -3.78
N LEU A 184 -16.71 2.54 -2.57
CA LEU A 184 -17.55 2.41 -1.37
C LEU A 184 -17.91 3.79 -0.78
N ARG A 185 -19.09 3.88 -0.15
CA ARG A 185 -19.53 5.06 0.61
C ARG A 185 -19.71 4.72 2.09
N PRO A 186 -18.73 5.09 2.93
CA PRO A 186 -18.83 4.92 4.36
C PRO A 186 -19.99 5.68 4.99
N ASP A 187 -20.62 5.06 5.97
CA ASP A 187 -21.46 5.70 6.95
C ASP A 187 -20.95 5.40 8.36
N LYS A 188 -21.61 5.95 9.38
CA LYS A 188 -21.23 5.74 10.79
C LYS A 188 -21.24 4.27 11.21
N SER A 189 -22.03 3.41 10.56
CA SER A 189 -22.13 1.99 10.91
C SER A 189 -20.92 1.17 10.46
N ILE A 190 -20.06 1.74 9.61
CA ILE A 190 -18.87 1.06 9.09
C ILE A 190 -17.55 1.67 9.55
N GLU A 191 -17.59 2.74 10.35
CA GLU A 191 -16.40 3.41 10.86
C GLU A 191 -15.44 2.44 11.58
N SER A 192 -16.01 1.47 12.30
CA SER A 192 -15.30 0.39 12.99
C SER A 192 -15.11 -0.89 12.17
N LYS A 193 -15.28 -0.85 10.84
CA LYS A 193 -15.14 -2.02 9.96
C LYS A 193 -13.97 -1.84 8.99
N LEU A 194 -13.40 -2.96 8.56
CA LEU A 194 -12.37 -3.00 7.51
C LEU A 194 -12.99 -3.43 6.19
N ALA A 195 -12.76 -2.65 5.14
CA ALA A 195 -13.11 -3.07 3.80
C ALA A 195 -12.12 -4.13 3.31
N ARG A 196 -12.63 -5.11 2.57
CA ARG A 196 -11.83 -6.16 1.92
C ARG A 196 -10.75 -5.58 1.02
N SER A 197 -11.05 -4.49 0.32
CA SER A 197 -10.12 -3.80 -0.57
C SER A 197 -8.92 -3.25 0.19
N GLU A 198 -9.13 -2.61 1.34
CA GLU A 198 -8.03 -2.14 2.21
C GLU A 198 -7.15 -3.28 2.67
N ILE A 199 -7.76 -4.40 3.11
CA ILE A 199 -6.97 -5.55 3.56
C ILE A 199 -6.15 -6.13 2.41
N LEU A 200 -6.71 -6.20 1.19
CA LEU A 200 -5.99 -6.68 0.01
C LEU A 200 -4.80 -5.81 -0.35
N VAL A 201 -4.95 -4.47 -0.31
CA VAL A 201 -3.85 -3.52 -0.58
C VAL A 201 -2.71 -3.73 0.42
N GLY A 202 -3.01 -3.66 1.72
CA GLY A 202 -2.01 -3.80 2.77
C GLY A 202 -1.30 -5.15 2.71
N LEU A 203 -2.04 -6.24 2.49
CA LEU A 203 -1.44 -7.57 2.34
C LEU A 203 -0.56 -7.69 1.10
N ASP A 204 -0.97 -7.16 -0.06
CA ASP A 204 -0.18 -7.26 -1.29
C ASP A 204 1.19 -6.61 -1.11
N ILE A 205 1.22 -5.39 -0.56
CA ILE A 205 2.45 -4.63 -0.32
C ILE A 205 3.31 -5.35 0.71
N MET A 206 2.77 -5.71 1.87
CA MET A 206 3.55 -6.40 2.91
C MET A 206 4.11 -7.74 2.42
N MET A 207 3.30 -8.55 1.72
CA MET A 207 3.74 -9.85 1.22
C MET A 207 4.83 -9.70 0.16
N GLN A 208 4.83 -8.63 -0.64
CA GLN A 208 5.95 -8.32 -1.54
C GLN A 208 7.21 -7.94 -0.76
N ARG A 209 7.08 -7.06 0.25
CA ARG A 209 8.19 -6.60 1.09
C ARG A 209 8.87 -7.75 1.85
N MET A 210 8.10 -8.72 2.34
CA MET A 210 8.62 -9.94 2.97
C MET A 210 9.56 -10.74 2.06
N LEU A 211 9.37 -10.66 0.74
CA LEU A 211 10.19 -11.35 -0.25
C LEU A 211 11.20 -10.42 -0.95
N TRP A 212 11.20 -9.13 -0.64
CA TRP A 212 12.07 -8.16 -1.30
C TRP A 212 13.43 -8.11 -0.62
N LEU A 213 14.48 -8.42 -1.38
CA LEU A 213 15.85 -8.57 -0.88
C LEU A 213 16.37 -7.35 -0.10
N PRO A 214 16.15 -6.10 -0.53
CA PRO A 214 16.66 -4.95 0.22
C PRO A 214 16.12 -4.84 1.63
N HIS A 215 14.93 -5.39 1.89
CA HIS A 215 14.31 -5.35 3.22
C HIS A 215 14.65 -6.58 4.05
N ILE A 216 15.70 -7.35 3.72
CA ILE A 216 15.98 -8.64 4.38
C ILE A 216 16.08 -8.50 5.90
N THR A 217 16.58 -7.38 6.40
CA THR A 217 16.87 -7.15 7.82
C THR A 217 15.67 -6.60 8.57
N ASN A 218 14.63 -6.17 7.86
CA ASN A 218 13.41 -5.69 8.46
C ASN A 218 12.57 -6.87 8.95
N HIS A 219 12.10 -6.80 10.18
CA HIS A 219 11.21 -7.78 10.78
C HIS A 219 9.75 -7.34 10.73
N ILE A 220 9.53 -6.03 10.62
CA ILE A 220 8.21 -5.42 10.52
C ILE A 220 8.17 -4.64 9.20
N PHE A 221 7.05 -4.74 8.49
CA PHE A 221 6.84 -4.08 7.21
C PHE A 221 5.60 -3.18 7.32
N PRO A 222 5.72 -2.02 7.99
CA PRO A 222 4.57 -1.17 8.22
C PRO A 222 4.13 -0.50 6.91
N VAL A 223 2.83 -0.51 6.65
CA VAL A 223 2.21 0.16 5.51
C VAL A 223 1.18 1.14 6.03
N LEU A 224 1.33 2.42 5.69
CA LEU A 224 0.29 3.41 5.84
C LEU A 224 -0.58 3.38 4.58
N MET A 225 -1.85 3.04 4.74
CA MET A 225 -2.82 3.10 3.65
C MET A 225 -3.66 4.36 3.78
N ILE A 226 -3.63 5.21 2.77
CA ILE A 226 -4.55 6.34 2.63
C ILE A 226 -5.62 5.92 1.64
N SER A 227 -6.79 5.61 2.19
CA SER A 227 -7.90 5.02 1.45
C SER A 227 -8.97 6.07 1.21
N PHE A 228 -9.19 6.43 -0.06
CA PHE A 228 -10.20 7.37 -0.49
C PHE A 228 -11.48 6.64 -0.85
N PHE A 229 -12.55 6.97 -0.14
CA PHE A 229 -13.86 6.36 -0.22
C PHE A 229 -14.90 7.41 -0.54
N ASN A 230 -15.18 7.58 -1.83
CA ASN A 230 -16.04 8.66 -2.30
C ASN A 230 -15.56 10.02 -1.70
N ARG A 231 -16.41 10.76 -0.97
CA ARG A 231 -16.07 12.04 -0.28
C ARG A 231 -15.42 11.89 1.10
N GLN A 232 -14.97 10.68 1.46
CA GLN A 232 -14.38 10.39 2.76
C GLN A 232 -13.01 9.75 2.58
N VAL A 233 -12.14 9.96 3.56
CA VAL A 233 -10.79 9.36 3.56
C VAL A 233 -10.46 8.86 4.95
N ARG A 234 -9.68 7.79 5.05
CA ARG A 234 -9.05 7.41 6.30
C ARG A 234 -7.63 6.92 6.09
N ALA A 235 -6.82 7.03 7.13
CA ALA A 235 -5.48 6.50 7.19
C ALA A 235 -5.48 5.22 8.05
N ASN A 236 -4.86 4.15 7.55
CA ASN A 236 -4.71 2.91 8.28
C ASN A 236 -3.25 2.52 8.36
N GLU A 237 -2.72 2.37 9.57
CA GLU A 237 -1.44 1.72 9.79
C GLU A 237 -1.63 0.20 9.83
N VAL A 238 -0.91 -0.52 8.97
CA VAL A 238 -1.00 -1.98 8.83
C VAL A 238 0.37 -2.60 9.03
N TYR A 239 0.46 -3.63 9.87
CA TYR A 239 1.70 -4.39 10.06
C TYR A 239 1.41 -5.79 10.60
N LEU A 240 2.36 -6.71 10.39
CA LEU A 240 2.33 -8.05 10.99
C LEU A 240 3.30 -8.10 12.17
N GLU A 241 2.81 -8.53 13.33
CA GLU A 241 3.65 -8.76 14.51
C GLU A 241 3.15 -10.00 15.26
N ASN A 242 4.07 -10.89 15.66
CA ASN A 242 3.74 -12.11 16.41
C ASN A 242 2.66 -13.00 15.75
N GLY A 243 2.59 -13.00 14.41
CA GLY A 243 1.59 -13.75 13.65
C GLY A 243 0.17 -13.20 13.73
N MET A 244 0.01 -11.95 14.18
CA MET A 244 -1.22 -11.19 14.20
C MET A 244 -1.10 -10.00 13.24
N LEU A 245 -2.11 -9.80 12.41
CA LEU A 245 -2.17 -8.70 11.46
C LEU A 245 -2.88 -7.53 12.13
N HIS A 246 -2.19 -6.42 12.33
CA HIS A 246 -2.72 -5.24 12.98
C HIS A 246 -3.21 -4.25 11.93
N PHE A 247 -4.41 -3.72 12.15
CA PHE A 247 -4.96 -2.55 11.47
C PHE A 247 -5.30 -1.51 12.52
N ASN A 248 -4.56 -0.41 12.52
CA ASN A 248 -4.81 0.74 13.37
C ASN A 248 -5.42 1.84 12.48
N CYS A 249 -6.73 2.05 12.62
CA CYS A 249 -7.51 2.88 11.69
C CYS A 249 -7.82 4.23 12.30
N THR A 250 -7.62 5.31 11.56
CA THR A 250 -8.24 6.59 11.93
C THR A 250 -9.74 6.54 11.71
N PRO A 251 -10.51 7.39 12.41
CA PRO A 251 -11.82 7.82 11.94
C PRO A 251 -11.78 8.30 10.49
N PHE A 252 -12.95 8.28 9.84
CA PHE A 252 -13.09 8.87 8.51
C PHE A 252 -13.05 10.39 8.61
N ILE A 253 -12.17 11.02 7.83
CA ILE A 253 -12.21 12.45 7.55
C ILE A 253 -13.26 12.66 6.47
N ASN A 254 -14.36 13.32 6.84
CA ASN A 254 -15.44 13.66 5.93
C ASN A 254 -15.19 15.01 5.25
N LEU A 255 -15.05 14.98 3.93
CA LEU A 255 -14.75 16.11 3.06
C LEU A 255 -15.97 16.59 2.25
N GLU A 256 -17.17 16.07 2.52
CA GLU A 256 -18.43 16.47 1.87
C GLU A 256 -18.66 17.99 1.97
N THR A 257 -18.29 18.59 3.09
CA THR A 257 -18.26 20.04 3.29
C THR A 257 -16.82 20.51 3.41
N PHE A 258 -16.48 21.61 2.72
CA PHE A 258 -15.15 22.20 2.83
C PHE A 258 -14.82 22.62 4.26
N ASP A 259 -13.66 22.17 4.71
CA ASP A 259 -13.07 22.48 6.01
C ASP A 259 -11.55 22.45 5.82
N LYS A 260 -10.93 23.64 5.79
CA LYS A 260 -9.49 23.80 5.50
C LYS A 260 -8.64 22.90 6.41
N TYR A 261 -9.01 22.79 7.68
CA TYR A 261 -8.27 21.96 8.64
C TYR A 261 -8.28 20.48 8.27
N LYS A 262 -9.40 19.94 7.76
CA LYS A 262 -9.46 18.54 7.30
C LYS A 262 -8.64 18.28 6.04
N TYR A 263 -8.59 19.26 5.14
CA TYR A 263 -7.77 19.20 3.93
C TYR A 263 -6.28 19.22 4.29
N GLU A 264 -5.88 20.13 5.18
CA GLU A 264 -4.52 20.18 5.73
C GLU A 264 -4.16 18.89 6.49
N LEU A 265 -5.07 18.34 7.28
CA LEU A 265 -4.86 17.08 7.98
C LEU A 265 -4.59 15.93 7.00
N LEU A 266 -5.38 15.83 5.92
CA LEU A 266 -5.14 14.85 4.86
C LEU A 266 -3.79 15.08 4.16
N ALA A 267 -3.43 16.33 3.87
CA ALA A 267 -2.12 16.68 3.32
C ALA A 267 -0.97 16.23 4.23
N ARG A 268 -1.07 16.52 5.53
CA ARG A 268 -0.09 16.12 6.56
C ARG A 268 0.05 14.59 6.69
N TRP A 269 -1.04 13.85 6.47
CA TRP A 269 -1.01 12.39 6.39
C TRP A 269 -0.40 11.86 5.09
N SER A 270 -0.65 12.52 3.96
CA SER A 270 -0.14 12.14 2.63
C SER A 270 1.39 12.13 2.54
N VAL A 271 2.06 12.83 3.46
CA VAL A 271 3.51 12.82 3.61
C VAL A 271 3.93 12.68 5.07
N CYS A 272 3.23 11.82 5.80
CA CYS A 272 3.43 11.58 7.24
C CYS A 272 4.91 11.32 7.61
N GLN A 273 5.28 11.50 8.86
CA GLN A 273 6.59 11.09 9.36
C GLN A 273 6.62 9.57 9.62
N PRO A 274 7.55 8.82 9.01
CA PRO A 274 7.83 7.45 9.39
C PRO A 274 8.56 7.45 10.74
N ILE A 275 8.01 6.73 11.70
CA ILE A 275 8.53 6.57 13.06
C ILE A 275 8.64 5.08 13.43
N GLY A 276 9.32 4.78 14.54
CA GLY A 276 9.46 3.40 15.00
C GLY A 276 10.43 2.56 14.18
N GLU A 277 11.08 1.61 14.84
CA GLU A 277 12.07 0.74 14.21
C GLU A 277 11.41 -0.42 13.48
N THR A 278 11.89 -0.72 12.27
CA THR A 278 11.43 -1.87 11.47
C THR A 278 12.45 -2.99 11.43
N THR A 279 13.66 -2.75 11.90
CA THR A 279 14.76 -3.71 12.01
C THR A 279 15.36 -3.68 13.40
N THR A 280 15.83 -4.83 13.88
CA THR A 280 16.69 -4.94 15.07
C THR A 280 18.18 -4.87 14.70
N TYR A 281 18.50 -4.71 13.41
CA TYR A 281 19.87 -4.69 12.86
C TYR A 281 20.12 -3.42 12.02
N PRO A 282 20.16 -2.22 12.63
CA PRO A 282 20.20 -0.94 11.91
C PRO A 282 21.48 -0.69 11.10
N ASN A 283 22.54 -1.48 11.31
CA ASN A 283 23.87 -1.26 10.70
C ASN A 283 24.18 -2.17 9.51
N LEU A 284 23.21 -2.91 8.96
CA LEU A 284 23.44 -3.79 7.82
C LEU A 284 23.48 -3.02 6.50
N GLN A 285 24.60 -2.37 6.20
CA GLN A 285 24.78 -1.61 4.95
C GLN A 285 24.97 -2.52 3.73
N LYS A 286 25.34 -3.80 3.92
CA LYS A 286 25.58 -4.75 2.83
C LYS A 286 25.21 -6.17 3.25
N MET A 287 24.59 -6.90 2.32
CA MET A 287 24.36 -8.34 2.44
C MET A 287 25.70 -9.11 2.44
N PRO A 288 25.86 -10.16 3.26
CA PRO A 288 27.03 -11.02 3.19
C PRO A 288 27.16 -11.67 1.81
N ASP A 289 28.39 -11.79 1.32
CA ASP A 289 28.67 -12.34 0.00
C ASP A 289 28.09 -13.77 -0.12
N GLY A 290 27.32 -14.02 -1.19
CA GLY A 290 26.72 -15.34 -1.48
C GLY A 290 25.31 -15.56 -0.91
N PHE A 291 24.75 -14.57 -0.22
CA PHE A 291 23.37 -14.61 0.24
C PHE A 291 22.34 -14.75 -0.90
N GLU A 292 22.68 -14.28 -2.10
CA GLU A 292 21.83 -14.35 -3.30
C GLU A 292 21.43 -15.80 -3.65
N LYS A 293 22.22 -16.79 -3.21
CA LYS A 293 21.96 -18.22 -3.44
C LYS A 293 20.73 -18.73 -2.68
N PHE A 294 20.36 -18.10 -1.56
CA PHE A 294 19.21 -18.50 -0.73
C PHE A 294 17.87 -18.01 -1.30
N ILE A 295 17.90 -17.04 -2.20
CA ILE A 295 16.73 -16.50 -2.91
C ILE A 295 16.13 -17.57 -3.85
N ASN A 296 16.96 -18.48 -4.36
CA ASN A 296 16.51 -19.57 -5.25
C ASN A 296 15.66 -20.66 -4.57
N LEU A 297 15.55 -20.68 -3.24
CA LEU A 297 14.69 -21.62 -2.52
C LEU A 297 13.19 -21.34 -2.73
N GLY A 298 12.79 -20.07 -2.90
CA GLY A 298 11.41 -19.71 -3.23
C GLY A 298 11.03 -19.98 -4.70
N ASP A 299 12.03 -20.02 -5.58
CA ASP A 299 11.85 -20.12 -7.04
C ASP A 299 12.01 -21.54 -7.59
N SER A 300 12.74 -22.41 -6.88
CA SER A 300 12.94 -23.82 -7.26
C SER A 300 11.63 -24.63 -7.30
N THR A 301 10.65 -24.30 -6.46
CA THR A 301 9.31 -24.90 -6.52
C THR A 301 8.44 -24.33 -7.66
N ARG A 302 8.72 -23.12 -8.15
CA ARG A 302 8.06 -22.54 -9.34
C ARG A 302 8.65 -23.03 -10.66
N LYS A 303 9.96 -23.32 -10.70
CA LYS A 303 10.62 -23.84 -11.92
C LYS A 303 10.32 -25.33 -12.19
N ALA A 304 9.89 -26.10 -11.18
CA ALA A 304 9.59 -27.52 -11.32
C ALA A 304 8.26 -27.87 -12.04
N LYS A 305 7.46 -26.90 -12.49
CA LYS A 305 6.18 -27.15 -13.19
C LYS A 305 6.02 -26.48 -14.57
N LYS A 306 7.09 -25.99 -15.19
CA LYS A 306 7.05 -25.72 -16.65
C LYS A 306 7.48 -26.98 -17.40
N LYS A 307 6.53 -27.90 -17.61
CA LYS A 307 6.64 -28.80 -18.77
C LYS A 307 6.69 -27.91 -20.01
N PRO A 308 7.60 -28.14 -20.97
CA PRO A 308 7.61 -27.39 -22.21
C PRO A 308 6.22 -27.50 -22.85
N PRO A 309 5.62 -26.39 -23.33
CA PRO A 309 4.33 -26.45 -23.98
C PRO A 309 4.44 -27.40 -25.18
N LYS A 310 3.60 -28.44 -25.23
CA LYS A 310 3.38 -29.17 -26.48
C LYS A 310 2.92 -28.14 -27.52
N PRO A 311 3.45 -28.17 -28.74
CA PRO A 311 3.09 -27.19 -29.77
C PRO A 311 1.59 -27.33 -30.07
N THR A 312 0.82 -26.31 -29.70
CA THR A 312 -0.58 -26.18 -30.10
C THR A 312 -0.60 -25.71 -31.56
N PRO A 313 -1.28 -26.43 -32.49
CA PRO A 313 -1.36 -25.99 -33.88
C PRO A 313 -2.15 -24.68 -33.97
N LYS A 314 -1.65 -23.72 -34.76
CA LYS A 314 -2.27 -22.41 -34.95
C LYS A 314 -3.70 -22.57 -35.52
N PRO A 315 -4.73 -21.88 -34.95
CA PRO A 315 -6.13 -22.01 -35.37
C PRO A 315 -6.42 -21.63 -36.84
N ALA A 316 -5.50 -20.90 -37.49
CA ALA A 316 -5.69 -20.40 -38.85
C ALA A 316 -5.39 -21.43 -39.95
N ILE A 317 -4.57 -22.47 -39.67
CA ILE A 317 -4.17 -23.45 -40.72
C ILE A 317 -5.26 -24.51 -40.92
N LYS A 318 -5.92 -24.92 -39.83
CA LYS A 318 -6.97 -25.96 -39.88
C LYS A 318 -8.20 -25.55 -40.70
N ARG A 319 -8.59 -24.26 -40.60
CA ARG A 319 -9.73 -23.69 -41.35
C ARG A 319 -9.41 -23.50 -42.84
N LEU A 320 -8.14 -23.27 -43.19
CA LEU A 320 -7.66 -23.12 -44.56
C LEU A 320 -7.50 -24.47 -45.28
N GLU A 321 -7.23 -25.55 -44.56
CA GLU A 321 -7.20 -26.92 -45.11
C GLU A 321 -8.62 -27.51 -45.28
N GLU A 322 -9.55 -27.19 -44.39
CA GLU A 322 -10.97 -27.62 -44.50
C GLU A 322 -11.68 -26.96 -45.70
N LEU A 323 -11.33 -25.72 -46.05
CA LEU A 323 -11.89 -24.99 -47.21
C LEU A 323 -11.30 -25.42 -48.57
N LYS A 324 -10.21 -26.21 -48.59
CA LYS A 324 -9.63 -26.76 -49.83
C LYS A 324 -10.18 -28.13 -50.23
N ARG A 325 -11.12 -28.68 -49.44
CA ARG A 325 -11.76 -29.99 -49.67
C ARG A 325 -13.23 -29.90 -50.11
N ILE A 326 -13.68 -28.72 -50.53
CA ILE A 326 -14.94 -28.50 -51.26
C ILE A 326 -14.58 -28.10 -52.69
#